data_AF-A0A0F9GNW4-F1
#
_entry.id   AF-A0A0F9GNW4-F1
#
_cell.length_a   1.000
_cell.length_b   1.000
_cell.length_c   1.000
_cell.angle_alpha   90.00
_cell.angle_beta   90.00
_cell.angle_gamma   90.00
#
_symmetry.space_group_name_H-M   'P 1'
#
loop_
_entity.id
_entity.type
_entity.pdbx_description
1 polymer ?
#
loop_
_entity_poly.entity_id
_entity_poly.type
_entity_poly.pdbx_seq_one_letter_code
_entity_poly.pdbx_strand_id
1 'polypeptide(L)' 'MPEVNVEVEVYCSCGEGLCNQTTTGQTPGRGQPFFTVEACTTCLAKERDEGFQAGQDAAVEEAEKEKEREQSEDAAS' A
#
# COMPACT_ATOMS: atom_id res chain seq x y z
N MET A 1 18.67 14.22 -36.68
CA MET A 1 17.45 14.28 -35.84
C MET A 1 17.93 14.71 -34.46
N PRO A 2 17.43 15.80 -33.88
CA PRO A 2 17.88 16.23 -32.56
C PRO A 2 17.51 15.18 -31.51
N GLU A 3 18.47 14.79 -30.68
CA GLU A 3 18.21 13.97 -29.49
C GLU A 3 17.64 14.86 -28.39
N VAL A 4 16.46 14.48 -27.88
CA VAL A 4 15.83 15.13 -26.73
C VAL A 4 16.00 14.21 -25.54
N ASN A 5 16.81 14.62 -24.57
CA ASN A 5 16.98 13.92 -23.29
C ASN A 5 16.02 14.54 -22.27
N VAL A 6 15.20 13.70 -21.63
CA VAL A 6 14.28 14.09 -20.55
C VAL A 6 14.73 13.40 -19.28
N GLU A 7 15.15 14.18 -18.29
CA GLU A 7 15.48 13.70 -16.95
C GLU A 7 14.25 13.86 -16.04
N VAL A 8 13.87 12.79 -15.35
CA VAL A 8 12.68 12.75 -14.50
C VAL A 8 13.08 12.31 -13.09
N GLU A 9 12.71 13.11 -12.10
CA GLU A 9 12.86 12.79 -10.68
C GLU A 9 11.54 12.30 -10.09
N VAL A 10 11.58 11.22 -9.30
CA VAL A 10 10.38 10.62 -8.69
C VAL A 10 10.38 10.87 -7.18
N TYR A 11 9.41 11.68 -6.75
CA TYR A 11 9.21 12.04 -5.35
C TYR A 11 8.09 11.23 -4.69
N CYS A 12 8.35 10.76 -3.48
CA CYS A 12 7.35 10.16 -2.62
C CYS A 12 6.56 11.23 -1.86
N SER A 13 5.24 11.11 -1.81
CA SER A 13 4.38 11.95 -0.97
C SER A 13 4.47 11.63 0.53
N CYS A 14 5.15 10.54 0.90
CA CYS A 14 5.34 10.07 2.27
C CYS A 14 6.29 10.93 3.12
N GLY A 15 6.94 11.94 2.54
CA GLY A 15 7.81 12.87 3.26
C GLY A 15 9.29 12.47 3.31
N GLU A 16 9.67 11.30 2.78
CA GLU A 16 11.07 10.83 2.73
C GLU A 16 11.87 11.35 1.52
N GLY A 17 11.27 12.19 0.67
CA GLY A 17 11.93 12.75 -0.50
C GLY A 17 11.90 11.81 -1.71
N LEU A 18 13.07 11.47 -2.27
CA LEU A 18 13.17 10.67 -3.49
C LEU A 18 12.90 9.19 -3.22
N CYS A 19 12.10 8.54 -4.08
CA CYS A 19 12.05 7.08 -4.11
C CYS A 19 13.36 6.57 -4.73
N ASN A 20 14.32 6.21 -3.88
CA ASN A 20 15.71 5.88 -4.26
C ASN A 20 15.86 4.60 -5.11
N GLN A 21 14.75 3.93 -5.44
CA GLN A 21 14.73 2.69 -6.23
C GLN A 21 13.83 2.88 -7.45
N THR A 22 14.35 3.62 -8.42
CA THR A 22 13.75 3.79 -9.74
C THR A 22 14.59 3.08 -10.79
N THR A 23 13.95 2.21 -11.57
CA THR A 23 14.58 1.58 -12.74
C THR A 23 13.91 2.09 -14.00
N THR A 24 14.70 2.56 -14.96
CA THR A 24 14.23 2.96 -16.29
C THR A 24 14.52 1.86 -17.29
N GLY A 25 13.63 1.66 -18.27
CA GLY A 25 13.89 0.72 -19.35
C GLY A 25 12.97 0.90 -20.55
N GLN A 26 12.99 -0.09 -21.43
CA GLN A 26 12.08 -0.17 -22.58
C GLN A 26 11.24 -1.43 -22.50
N THR A 27 9.94 -1.30 -22.75
CA THR A 27 9.02 -2.45 -22.75
C THR A 27 9.44 -3.46 -23.82
N PRO A 28 9.56 -4.76 -23.50
CA PRO A 28 9.82 -5.79 -24.49
C PRO A 28 8.76 -5.75 -25.61
N GLY A 29 9.21 -5.81 -26.87
CA GLY A 29 8.34 -5.83 -28.05
C GLY A 29 7.77 -4.48 -28.50
N ARG A 30 7.37 -3.59 -27.59
CA ARG A 30 6.79 -2.26 -27.95
C ARG A 30 7.80 -1.11 -27.94
N GLY A 31 8.96 -1.29 -27.31
CA GLY A 31 10.04 -0.29 -27.28
C GLY A 31 9.67 1.03 -26.58
N GLN A 32 8.60 1.06 -25.79
CA GLN A 32 8.18 2.27 -25.08
C GLN A 32 8.99 2.45 -23.79
N PRO A 33 9.38 3.69 -23.45
CA PRO A 33 10.05 3.97 -22.19
C PRO A 33 9.12 3.64 -21.02
N PHE A 34 9.67 3.02 -19.97
CA PHE A 34 8.96 2.81 -18.71
C PHE A 34 9.83 3.19 -17.51
N PHE A 35 9.15 3.48 -16.42
CA PHE A 35 9.73 3.70 -15.09
C PHE A 35 9.11 2.68 -14.14
N THR A 36 9.95 1.94 -13.42
CA THR A 36 9.54 1.14 -12.28
C THR A 36 9.98 1.87 -11.02
N VAL A 37 9.04 2.12 -10.11
CA VAL A 37 9.29 2.79 -8.83
C VAL A 37 8.97 1.79 -7.73
N GLU A 38 9.96 1.41 -6.92
CA GLU A 38 9.69 0.61 -5.72
C GLU A 38 9.17 1.50 -4.59
N ALA A 39 8.21 0.98 -3.82
CA ALA A 39 7.72 1.67 -2.63
C ALA A 39 8.86 1.85 -1.62
N CYS A 40 8.99 3.05 -1.05
CA CYS A 40 10.00 3.30 -0.03
C CYS A 40 9.67 2.52 1.26
N THR A 41 10.69 2.34 2.11
CA THR A 41 10.57 1.64 3.40
C THR A 41 9.49 2.22 4.30
N THR A 42 9.29 3.54 4.26
CA THR A 42 8.31 4.23 5.10
C THR A 42 6.88 3.98 4.64
N CYS A 43 6.63 3.98 3.32
CA CYS A 43 5.34 3.52 2.79
C CYS A 43 5.09 2.06 3.17
N LEU A 44 6.08 1.19 3.01
CA LEU A 44 5.94 -0.23 3.35
C LEU A 44 5.69 -0.46 4.84
N ALA A 45 6.29 0.35 5.72
CA ALA A 45 6.06 0.28 7.16
C ALA A 45 4.64 0.75 7.51
N LYS A 46 4.21 1.88 6.95
CA LYS A 46 2.87 2.43 7.18
C LYS A 46 1.77 1.43 6.78
N GLU A 47 1.83 0.86 5.59
CA GLU A 47 0.85 -0.12 5.12
C GLU A 47 0.82 -1.39 5.99
N ARG A 48 1.98 -1.81 6.51
CA ARG A 48 2.06 -2.94 7.45
C ARG A 48 1.33 -2.62 8.76
N ASP A 49 1.57 -1.44 9.31
CA ASP A 49 0.96 -1.01 10.58
C ASP A 49 -0.56 -0.82 10.43
N GLU A 50 -1.00 -0.22 9.32
CA GLU A 50 -2.43 -0.09 8.99
C GLU A 50 -3.10 -1.45 8.82
N GLY A 51 -2.45 -2.38 8.10
CA GLY A 51 -2.97 -3.75 7.96
C GLY A 51 -3.05 -4.49 9.29
N PHE A 52 -2.09 -4.28 10.19
CA PHE A 52 -2.10 -4.89 11.52
C PHE A 52 -3.21 -4.32 12.42
N GLN A 53 -3.42 -3.00 12.39
CA GLN A 53 -4.51 -2.36 13.13
C GLN A 53 -5.88 -2.79 12.60
N ALA A 54 -6.08 -2.78 11.28
CA ALA A 54 -7.32 -3.22 10.67
C ALA A 54 -7.66 -4.68 11.04
N GLY A 55 -6.65 -5.56 11.13
CA GLY A 55 -6.82 -6.93 11.58
C GLY A 55 -7.25 -7.05 13.05
N GLN A 56 -6.71 -6.21 13.93
CA GLN A 56 -7.15 -6.17 15.34
C GLN A 56 -8.57 -5.64 15.49
N ASP A 57 -8.89 -4.55 14.80
CA ASP A 57 -10.21 -3.93 14.86
C ASP A 57 -11.28 -4.90 14.36
N ALA A 58 -11.01 -5.61 13.26
CA ALA A 58 -11.90 -6.65 12.76
C ALA A 58 -12.09 -7.79 13.77
N ALA A 59 -11.04 -8.22 14.48
CA ALA A 59 -11.15 -9.27 15.48
C ALA A 59 -11.99 -8.84 16.70
N VAL A 60 -11.88 -7.58 17.12
CA VAL A 60 -12.70 -7.02 18.21
C VAL A 60 -14.16 -6.92 17.77
N GLU A 61 -14.43 -6.41 16.57
CA GLU A 61 -15.77 -6.28 16.03
C GLU A 61 -16.49 -7.64 15.93
N GLU A 62 -15.79 -8.67 15.44
CA GLU A 62 -16.35 -10.02 15.37
C GLU A 62 -16.61 -10.61 16.76
N ALA A 63 -15.72 -10.38 17.74
CA ALA A 63 -15.93 -10.82 19.11
C ALA A 63 -17.11 -10.10 19.80
N GLU A 64 -17.36 -8.83 19.47
CA GLU A 64 -18.52 -8.09 19.95
C GLU A 64 -19.82 -8.64 19.37
N LYS A 65 -19.86 -8.88 18.05
CA LYS A 65 -21.01 -9.52 17.38
C LYS A 65 -21.34 -10.89 17.96
N GLU A 66 -20.32 -11.69 18.28
CA GLU A 66 -20.53 -13.02 18.88
C GLU A 66 -21.16 -12.92 20.28
N LYS A 67 -20.68 -11.99 21.12
CA LYS A 67 -21.27 -11.73 22.45
C LYS A 67 -22.71 -11.23 22.36
N GLU A 68 -23.01 -10.35 21.41
CA GLU A 68 -24.39 -9.88 21.19
C GLU A 68 -25.31 -11.04 20.77
N ARG A 69 -24.81 -11.97 19.95
CA ARG A 69 -25.55 -13.17 19.54
C ARG A 69 -25.88 -14.05 20.74
N GLU A 70 -24.90 -14.35 21.59
CA GLU A 70 -25.09 -15.15 22.81
C GLU A 70 -26.09 -14.49 23.79
N GLN A 71 -25.96 -13.18 24.03
CA GLN A 71 -26.87 -12.45 24.93
C GLN A 71 -28.31 -12.41 24.40
N SER A 72 -28.49 -12.38 23.08
CA SER A 72 -29.82 -12.43 22.45
C SER A 72 -30.47 -13.82 22.54
N GLU A 73 -29.67 -14.88 22.54
CA GLU A 73 -30.14 -16.27 22.69
C GLU A 73 -30.54 -16.55 24.16
N ASP A 74 -29.77 -16.06 25.14
CA ASP A 74 -30.09 -16.20 26.57
C ASP A 74 -31.31 -15.37 27.01
N ALA A 75 -31.55 -14.20 26.42
CA ALA A 75 -32.72 -13.37 26.73
C ALA A 75 -34.04 -13.93 26.16
N ALA A 76 -33.97 -14.89 25.25
CA ALA A 76 -35.11 -15.54 24.62
C ALA A 76 -35.53 -16.87 25.28
N SER A 77 -34.78 -17.33 26.29
CA SER A 77 -35.04 -18.58 27.04
C SER A 77 -35.66 -18.33 28.42
#